data_AF-A0A944F832-F1
#
_entry.id   AF-A0A944F832-F1
#
_cell.length_a   1.000
_cell.length_b   1.000
_cell.length_c   1.000
_cell.angle_alpha   90.00
_cell.angle_beta   90.00
_cell.angle_gamma   90.00
#
_symmetry.space_group_name_H-M   'P 1'
#
loop_
_entity.id
_entity.type
_entity.pdbx_description
1 polymer ?
#
loop_
_entity_poly.entity_id
_entity_poly.type
_entity_poly.pdbx_seq_one_letter_code
_entity_poly.pdbx_strand_id
1 'polypeptide(L)'
;MASVERTAYPRFKRSISSRELHESFTPGTAEVAWARGKARSPEHLLALVVLLKSYQKLGYFPDLAEVPPLVVGHVRGLLGVGEEVEPTHDSARTLRHHRTIVRERLGVVYDQEKAREIAAAAIFEAVQTKDNPADLINVALEKLVKARQELPGYTTLDAMAAEIRKEVNEDFFERIVSRMDEVEQARLLGLLRVPVGGRSRFDELKRPAKAPTVSHLREHLAHLDRLELLGSTAKWLDGVPPGKVEHFAGQAKVLDAAEMSKVGVVKRCALLASLLHMAKVRARDELVTMLCKRMASVTKKAKEDLEKIRERHRAESERLIAVLGEVLEAAKDAVGFDGESVTLPHRGANRPGGRARRSLSLAGQSPSTARRATAEPGAG
;
A
#
# COMPACT_ATOMS: atom_id res chain seq x y z
N MET A 1 15.50 12.10 9.34
CA MET A 1 15.81 10.89 10.12
C MET A 1 14.55 10.05 10.19
N ALA A 2 14.63 8.77 9.86
CA ALA A 2 13.52 7.87 10.17
C ALA A 2 13.47 7.67 11.69
N SER A 3 12.27 7.57 12.25
CA SER A 3 12.14 7.05 13.62
C SER A 3 12.45 5.56 13.58
N VAL A 4 13.29 5.09 14.50
CA VAL A 4 13.63 3.66 14.66
C VAL A 4 12.36 2.81 14.73
N GLU A 5 11.30 3.34 15.35
CA GLU A 5 10.01 2.65 15.56
C GLU A 5 9.24 2.37 14.26
N ARG A 6 9.59 3.06 13.17
CA ARG A 6 9.00 2.85 11.84
C ARG A 6 9.80 1.86 11.00
N THR A 7 10.90 1.32 11.53
CA THR A 7 11.78 0.36 10.86
C THR A 7 11.65 -1.02 11.49
N ALA A 8 12.07 -2.04 10.75
CA ALA A 8 12.22 -3.40 11.22
C ALA A 8 13.55 -3.61 11.99
N TYR A 9 14.23 -2.52 12.38
CA TYR A 9 15.47 -2.62 13.14
C TYR A 9 15.21 -3.33 14.48
N PRO A 10 15.91 -4.44 14.77
CA PRO A 10 15.66 -5.20 15.98
C PRO A 10 15.95 -4.38 17.25
N ARG A 11 15.05 -4.45 18.23
CA ARG A 11 15.22 -3.81 19.54
C ARG A 11 14.47 -4.57 20.63
N PHE A 12 14.85 -4.35 21.88
CA PHE A 12 14.00 -4.74 23.00
C PHE A 12 12.72 -3.90 23.00
N LYS A 13 11.58 -4.56 23.17
CA LYS A 13 10.28 -3.88 23.32
C LYS A 13 10.17 -3.33 24.74
N ARG A 14 9.42 -2.22 24.90
CA ARG A 14 9.15 -1.62 26.21
C ARG A 14 8.44 -2.59 27.17
N SER A 15 7.60 -3.47 26.63
CA SER A 15 7.01 -4.60 27.33
C SER A 15 7.32 -5.88 26.57
N ILE A 16 7.90 -6.87 27.27
CA ILE A 16 8.16 -8.21 26.72
C ILE A 16 7.07 -9.12 27.24
N SER A 17 6.28 -9.69 26.33
CA SER A 17 5.25 -10.66 26.69
C SER A 17 5.89 -11.98 27.15
N SER A 18 5.22 -12.74 28.02
CA SER A 18 5.69 -14.06 28.47
C SER A 18 5.92 -15.02 27.31
N ARG A 19 5.10 -14.92 26.25
CA ARG A 19 5.25 -15.69 25.02
C ARG A 19 6.57 -15.35 24.31
N GLU A 20 6.86 -14.07 24.10
CA GLU A 20 8.10 -13.62 23.46
C GLU A 20 9.33 -13.98 24.29
N LEU A 21 9.22 -13.88 25.62
CA LEU A 21 10.26 -14.30 26.55
C LEU A 21 10.59 -15.79 26.36
N HIS A 22 9.57 -16.64 26.29
CA HIS A 22 9.75 -18.07 26.11
C HIS A 22 10.28 -18.44 24.73
N GLU A 23 9.73 -17.86 23.66
CA GLU A 23 10.12 -18.18 22.27
C GLU A 23 11.53 -17.68 21.93
N SER A 24 11.92 -16.49 22.37
CA SER A 24 13.17 -15.85 21.96
C SER A 24 14.32 -16.03 22.96
N PHE A 25 14.04 -16.15 24.26
CA PHE A 25 15.07 -16.08 25.31
C PHE A 25 15.24 -17.37 26.11
N THR A 26 14.55 -18.45 25.78
CA THR A 26 14.81 -19.78 26.37
C THR A 26 16.03 -20.40 25.69
N PRO A 27 17.15 -20.65 26.40
CA PRO A 27 18.30 -21.34 25.83
C PRO A 27 17.99 -22.85 25.68
N GLY A 28 18.43 -23.42 24.56
CA GLY A 28 18.36 -24.86 24.35
C GLY A 28 19.39 -25.63 25.19
N THR A 29 19.17 -26.92 25.41
CA THR A 29 20.08 -27.79 26.20
C THR A 29 21.51 -27.77 25.65
N ALA A 30 21.67 -27.80 24.32
CA ALA A 30 22.98 -27.70 23.66
C ALA A 30 23.64 -26.32 23.80
N GLU A 31 22.86 -25.25 23.97
CA GLU A 31 23.37 -23.89 24.22
C GLU A 31 23.88 -23.77 25.66
N VAL A 32 23.13 -24.31 26.62
CA VAL A 32 23.53 -24.34 28.04
C VAL A 32 24.79 -25.17 28.24
N ALA A 33 24.86 -26.38 27.66
CA ALA A 33 26.05 -27.23 27.76
C ALA A 33 27.29 -26.55 27.16
N TRP A 34 27.14 -25.92 26.00
CA TRP A 34 28.21 -25.14 25.37
C TRP A 34 28.66 -23.98 26.26
N ALA A 35 27.73 -23.19 26.81
CA ALA A 35 28.07 -22.03 27.61
C ALA A 35 28.78 -22.43 28.92
N ARG A 36 28.35 -23.52 29.57
CA ARG A 36 29.01 -24.09 30.76
C ARG A 36 30.43 -24.57 30.47
N GLY A 37 30.71 -25.04 29.26
CA GLY A 37 32.07 -25.42 28.84
C GLY A 37 33.00 -24.23 28.57
N LYS A 38 32.46 -23.00 28.47
CA LYS A 38 33.23 -21.78 28.15
C LYS A 38 33.35 -20.82 29.32
N ALA A 39 32.31 -20.70 30.15
CA ALA A 39 32.30 -19.81 31.31
C ALA A 39 32.89 -20.51 32.55
N ARG A 40 33.69 -19.76 33.33
CA ARG A 40 34.34 -20.26 34.55
C ARG A 40 33.64 -19.85 35.85
N SER A 41 32.72 -18.88 35.78
CA SER A 41 31.94 -18.42 36.93
C SER A 41 30.45 -18.30 36.57
N PRO A 42 29.55 -18.33 37.57
CA PRO A 42 28.11 -18.18 37.34
C PRO A 42 27.74 -16.85 36.68
N GLU A 43 28.42 -15.75 37.03
CA GLU A 43 28.22 -14.41 36.46
C GLU A 43 28.55 -14.40 34.96
N HIS A 44 29.70 -14.98 34.60
CA HIS A 44 30.13 -15.09 33.20
C HIS A 44 29.25 -16.04 32.40
N LEU A 45 28.74 -17.11 33.03
CA LEU A 45 27.80 -18.04 32.40
C LEU A 45 26.50 -17.32 32.06
N LEU A 46 25.94 -16.58 33.02
CA LEU A 46 24.73 -15.80 32.82
C LEU A 46 24.95 -14.73 31.74
N ALA A 47 26.04 -13.95 31.82
CA ALA A 47 26.38 -12.92 30.84
C ALA A 47 26.53 -13.50 29.43
N LEU A 48 27.20 -14.66 29.28
CA LEU A 48 27.41 -15.30 27.98
C LEU A 48 26.10 -15.77 27.35
N VAL A 49 25.21 -16.40 28.13
CA VAL A 49 23.93 -16.90 27.61
C VAL A 49 22.99 -15.73 27.30
N VAL A 50 22.94 -14.71 28.16
CA VAL A 50 22.18 -13.47 27.90
C VAL A 50 22.67 -12.82 26.60
N LEU A 51 23.99 -12.73 26.39
CA LEU A 51 24.57 -12.17 25.18
C LEU A 51 24.24 -13.01 23.94
N LEU A 52 24.29 -14.34 24.03
CA LEU A 52 23.90 -15.26 22.97
C LEU A 52 22.44 -15.06 22.55
N LYS A 53 21.50 -15.08 23.51
CA LYS A 53 20.06 -14.93 23.24
C LYS A 53 19.73 -13.53 22.73
N SER A 54 20.40 -12.52 23.28
CA SER A 54 20.27 -11.14 22.81
C SER A 54 20.72 -11.01 21.35
N TYR A 55 21.86 -11.60 20.99
CA TYR A 55 22.33 -11.59 19.61
C TYR A 55 21.37 -12.33 18.67
N GLN A 56 20.89 -13.52 19.04
CA GLN A 56 19.95 -14.29 18.22
C GLN A 56 18.66 -13.50 17.94
N LYS A 57 18.23 -12.66 18.89
CA LYS A 57 17.06 -11.80 18.73
C LYS A 57 17.35 -10.52 17.96
N LEU A 58 18.51 -9.90 18.19
CA LEU A 58 18.79 -8.53 17.74
C LEU A 58 19.69 -8.44 16.50
N GLY A 59 20.53 -9.44 16.23
CA GLY A 59 21.54 -9.41 15.16
C GLY A 59 22.75 -8.51 15.45
N TYR A 60 22.84 -7.95 16.65
CA TYR A 60 23.98 -7.19 17.17
C TYR A 60 24.13 -7.45 18.69
N PHE A 61 25.25 -7.01 19.27
CA PHE A 61 25.53 -7.16 20.70
C PHE A 61 25.12 -5.91 21.49
N PRO A 62 24.03 -5.94 22.29
CA PRO A 62 23.67 -4.81 23.14
C PRO A 62 24.66 -4.67 24.32
N ASP A 63 24.60 -3.52 25.01
CA ASP A 63 25.16 -3.44 26.36
C ASP A 63 24.29 -4.30 27.31
N LEU A 64 24.91 -4.94 28.29
CA LEU A 64 24.17 -5.68 29.31
C LEU A 64 23.22 -4.78 30.09
N ALA A 65 23.57 -3.50 30.28
CA ALA A 65 22.71 -2.51 30.93
C ALA A 65 21.42 -2.20 30.13
N GLU A 66 21.43 -2.43 28.81
CA GLU A 66 20.26 -2.25 27.94
C GLU A 66 19.35 -3.48 27.90
N VAL A 67 19.82 -4.64 28.41
CA VAL A 67 19.03 -5.87 28.43
C VAL A 67 17.96 -5.78 29.52
N PRO A 68 16.67 -5.99 29.19
CA PRO A 68 15.61 -5.91 30.19
C PRO A 68 15.82 -6.90 31.34
N PRO A 69 15.60 -6.49 32.60
CA PRO A 69 15.77 -7.37 33.77
C PRO A 69 14.94 -8.66 33.69
N LEU A 70 13.76 -8.61 33.05
CA LEU A 70 12.92 -9.78 32.80
C LEU A 70 13.63 -10.86 31.96
N VAL A 71 14.45 -10.46 30.98
CA VAL A 71 15.23 -11.39 30.15
C VAL A 71 16.34 -12.03 30.99
N VAL A 72 17.04 -11.22 31.78
CA VAL A 72 18.10 -11.70 32.68
C VAL A 72 17.54 -12.69 33.70
N GLY A 73 16.43 -12.34 34.35
CA GLY A 73 15.76 -13.21 35.33
C GLY A 73 15.26 -14.53 34.74
N HIS A 74 14.67 -14.50 33.54
CA HIS A 74 14.23 -15.71 32.83
C HIS A 74 15.40 -16.65 32.53
N VAL A 75 16.49 -16.12 31.97
CA VAL A 75 17.68 -16.92 31.65
C VAL A 75 18.33 -17.44 32.93
N ARG A 76 18.42 -16.63 33.99
CA ARG A 76 18.97 -17.02 35.30
C ARG A 76 18.23 -18.22 35.89
N GLY A 77 16.89 -18.16 35.92
CA GLY A 77 16.06 -19.25 36.41
C GLY A 77 16.28 -20.56 35.64
N LEU A 78 16.42 -20.47 34.31
CA LEU A 78 16.66 -21.65 33.46
C LEU A 78 18.07 -22.23 33.60
N LEU A 79 19.05 -21.41 33.97
CA LEU A 79 20.42 -21.87 34.21
C LEU A 79 20.60 -22.45 35.62
N GLY A 80 19.63 -22.25 36.53
CA GLY A 80 19.72 -22.68 37.93
C GLY A 80 20.80 -21.92 38.71
N VAL A 81 20.99 -20.65 38.39
CA VAL A 81 21.98 -19.77 39.04
C VAL A 81 21.28 -18.96 40.14
N GLY A 82 21.96 -18.69 41.26
CA GLY A 82 21.40 -17.97 42.39
C GLY A 82 20.91 -16.55 42.04
N GLU A 83 19.91 -16.04 42.77
CA GLU A 83 19.28 -14.75 42.50
C GLU A 83 20.23 -13.56 42.62
N GLU A 84 21.24 -13.66 43.49
CA GLU A 84 22.29 -12.66 43.71
C GLU A 84 23.28 -12.51 42.54
N VAL A 85 23.24 -13.44 41.58
CA VAL A 85 24.19 -13.44 40.46
C VAL A 85 23.68 -12.56 39.34
N GLU A 86 24.39 -11.45 39.11
CA GLU A 86 24.17 -10.55 37.98
C GLU A 86 25.13 -10.87 36.82
N PRO A 87 24.69 -10.67 35.57
CA PRO A 87 25.57 -10.85 34.42
C PRO A 87 26.62 -9.72 34.41
N THR A 88 27.89 -10.08 34.58
CA THR A 88 28.99 -9.12 34.54
C THR A 88 30.02 -9.50 33.49
N HIS A 89 30.67 -8.46 32.95
CA HIS A 89 31.91 -8.60 32.22
C HIS A 89 32.99 -7.87 33.01
N ASP A 90 33.85 -8.62 33.70
CA ASP A 90 34.90 -8.05 34.56
C ASP A 90 35.90 -7.16 33.79
N SER A 91 35.97 -7.31 32.47
CA SER A 91 36.80 -6.47 31.62
C SER A 91 36.30 -6.40 30.18
N ALA A 92 36.75 -5.38 29.45
CA ALA A 92 36.56 -5.30 28.00
C ALA A 92 37.20 -6.48 27.23
N ARG A 93 38.17 -7.19 27.82
CA ARG A 93 38.76 -8.40 27.25
C ARG A 93 37.78 -9.57 27.34
N THR A 94 37.12 -9.75 28.49
CA THR A 94 36.10 -10.78 28.69
C THR A 94 34.92 -10.60 27.74
N LEU A 95 34.40 -9.36 27.63
CA LEU A 95 33.34 -9.04 26.67
C LEU A 95 33.74 -9.36 25.22
N ARG A 96 34.95 -8.97 24.80
CA ARG A 96 35.46 -9.28 23.46
C ARG A 96 35.57 -10.79 23.21
N HIS A 97 36.03 -11.54 24.21
CA HIS A 97 36.09 -13.00 24.13
C HIS A 97 34.69 -13.60 23.98
N HIS A 98 33.72 -13.19 24.81
CA HIS A 98 32.33 -13.62 24.72
C HIS A 98 31.70 -13.33 23.35
N ARG A 99 31.90 -12.11 22.81
CA ARG A 99 31.44 -11.76 21.45
C ARG A 99 32.05 -12.66 20.39
N THR A 100 33.35 -12.99 20.51
CA THR A 100 34.06 -13.86 19.57
C THR A 100 33.48 -15.27 19.56
N ILE A 101 33.35 -15.90 20.73
CA ILE A 101 32.82 -17.27 20.83
C ILE A 101 31.34 -17.35 20.42
N VAL A 102 30.54 -16.30 20.64
CA VAL A 102 29.15 -16.24 20.17
C VAL A 102 29.11 -16.13 18.64
N ARG A 103 29.95 -15.29 18.02
CA ARG A 103 30.04 -15.19 16.55
C ARG A 103 30.44 -16.50 15.90
N GLU A 104 31.45 -17.18 16.46
CA GLU A 104 31.89 -18.51 16.00
C GLU A 104 30.74 -19.52 16.07
N ARG A 105 30.00 -19.55 17.18
CA ARG A 105 28.85 -20.47 17.35
C ARG A 105 27.75 -20.20 16.32
N LEU A 106 27.45 -18.94 16.05
CA LEU A 106 26.36 -18.56 15.15
C LEU A 106 26.77 -18.53 13.68
N GLY A 107 28.07 -18.68 13.38
CA GLY A 107 28.60 -18.59 12.02
C GLY A 107 28.42 -17.19 11.42
N VAL A 108 28.59 -16.15 12.25
CA VAL A 108 28.47 -14.74 11.84
C VAL A 108 29.86 -14.15 11.69
N VAL A 109 30.07 -13.44 10.58
CA VAL A 109 31.29 -12.69 10.32
C VAL A 109 31.16 -11.29 10.92
N TYR A 110 32.17 -10.88 11.68
CA TYR A 110 32.30 -9.50 12.11
C TYR A 110 33.19 -8.74 11.14
N ASP A 111 32.55 -8.14 10.13
CA ASP A 111 33.20 -7.28 9.17
C ASP A 111 32.32 -6.05 8.95
N GLN A 112 32.63 -4.98 9.68
CA GLN A 112 31.85 -3.74 9.64
C GLN A 112 31.98 -3.01 8.30
N GLU A 113 33.10 -3.16 7.61
CA GLU A 113 33.32 -2.54 6.30
C GLU A 113 32.44 -3.23 5.27
N LYS A 114 32.52 -4.56 5.18
CA LYS A 114 31.66 -5.35 4.28
C LYS A 114 30.18 -5.21 4.61
N ALA A 115 29.80 -5.13 5.89
CA ALA A 115 28.42 -4.87 6.28
C ALA A 115 27.95 -3.50 5.74
N ARG A 116 28.79 -2.46 5.83
CA ARG A 116 28.47 -1.14 5.28
C ARG A 116 28.39 -1.17 3.76
N GLU A 117 29.28 -1.86 3.07
CA GLU A 117 29.21 -2.02 1.60
C GLU A 117 27.90 -2.68 1.15
N ILE A 118 27.51 -3.78 1.81
CA ILE A 118 26.25 -4.48 1.52
C ILE A 118 25.05 -3.58 1.79
N ALA A 119 25.06 -2.86 2.92
CA ALA A 119 23.99 -1.94 3.26
C ALA A 119 23.90 -0.79 2.26
N ALA A 120 25.04 -0.19 1.86
CA ALA A 120 25.10 0.89 0.89
C ALA A 120 24.55 0.46 -0.47
N ALA A 121 24.99 -0.69 -0.99
CA ALA A 121 24.49 -1.23 -2.25
C ALA A 121 22.98 -1.51 -2.20
N ALA A 122 22.49 -2.08 -1.10
CA ALA A 122 21.07 -2.36 -0.90
C ALA A 122 20.22 -1.08 -0.84
N ILE A 123 20.71 -0.05 -0.13
CA ILE A 123 20.07 1.25 -0.06
C ILE A 123 20.06 1.90 -1.44
N PHE A 124 21.19 1.90 -2.15
CA PHE A 124 21.30 2.49 -3.48
C PHE A 124 20.29 1.88 -4.45
N GLU A 125 20.18 0.54 -4.50
CA GLU A 125 19.18 -0.18 -5.29
C GLU A 125 17.74 0.22 -4.90
N ALA A 126 17.46 0.29 -3.59
CA ALA A 126 16.12 0.63 -3.09
C ALA A 126 15.73 2.09 -3.38
N VAL A 127 16.66 3.04 -3.27
CA VAL A 127 16.40 4.48 -3.47
C VAL A 127 15.96 4.80 -4.89
N GLN A 128 16.34 3.97 -5.87
CA GLN A 128 15.92 4.15 -7.26
C GLN A 128 14.39 4.13 -7.38
N THR A 129 13.69 3.37 -6.53
CA THR A 129 12.23 3.19 -6.61
C THR A 129 11.47 3.76 -5.40
N LYS A 130 12.11 3.82 -4.23
CA LYS A 130 11.52 4.24 -2.94
C LYS A 130 12.26 5.45 -2.37
N ASP A 131 11.56 6.26 -1.59
CA ASP A 131 12.17 7.44 -0.93
C ASP A 131 11.99 7.48 0.60
N ASN A 132 11.12 6.62 1.13
CA ASN A 132 10.87 6.54 2.56
C ASN A 132 12.08 5.91 3.26
N PRO A 133 12.77 6.62 4.17
CA PRO A 133 14.01 6.13 4.76
C PRO A 133 13.81 4.85 5.59
N ALA A 134 12.63 4.62 6.15
CA ALA A 134 12.34 3.36 6.83
C ALA A 134 12.37 2.16 5.86
N ASP A 135 11.84 2.31 4.65
CA ASP A 135 11.85 1.24 3.65
C ASP A 135 13.26 0.96 3.13
N LEU A 136 14.10 1.99 3.02
CA LEU A 136 15.51 1.85 2.64
C LEU A 136 16.30 1.05 3.68
N ILE A 137 16.13 1.40 4.97
CA ILE A 137 16.76 0.70 6.08
C ILE A 137 16.25 -0.75 6.15
N ASN A 138 14.95 -0.98 5.96
CA ASN A 138 14.39 -2.34 5.98
C ASN A 138 14.99 -3.24 4.90
N VAL A 139 15.18 -2.72 3.68
CA VAL A 139 15.85 -3.47 2.59
C VAL A 139 17.31 -3.76 2.93
N ALA A 140 18.04 -2.79 3.50
CA ALA A 140 19.41 -2.99 3.95
C ALA A 140 19.51 -4.09 5.03
N LEU A 141 18.62 -4.06 6.02
CA LEU A 141 18.55 -5.07 7.08
C LEU A 141 18.31 -6.47 6.52
N GLU A 142 17.39 -6.63 5.57
CA GLU A 142 17.12 -7.91 4.94
C GLU A 142 18.37 -8.48 4.24
N LYS A 143 19.13 -7.63 3.54
CA LYS A 143 20.35 -8.04 2.84
C LYS A 143 21.48 -8.38 3.82
N LEU A 144 21.63 -7.63 4.90
CA LEU A 144 22.60 -7.91 5.97
C LEU A 144 22.34 -9.25 6.66
N VAL A 145 21.07 -9.53 7.00
CA VAL A 145 20.66 -10.80 7.62
C VAL A 145 20.93 -11.97 6.68
N LYS A 146 20.62 -11.84 5.38
CA LYS A 146 20.93 -12.87 4.36
C LYS A 146 22.44 -13.11 4.23
N ALA A 147 23.25 -12.07 4.35
CA ALA A 147 24.71 -12.15 4.29
C ALA A 147 25.39 -12.61 5.61
N ARG A 148 24.60 -12.90 6.66
CA ARG A 148 25.09 -13.29 7.99
C ARG A 148 26.13 -12.33 8.57
N GLN A 149 25.91 -11.03 8.35
CA GLN A 149 26.73 -9.97 8.92
C GLN A 149 26.12 -9.47 10.22
N GLU A 150 26.96 -9.06 11.17
CA GLU A 150 26.51 -8.31 12.33
C GLU A 150 25.92 -6.96 11.90
N LEU A 151 24.75 -6.60 12.44
CA LEU A 151 24.07 -5.37 12.05
C LEU A 151 24.87 -4.14 12.51
N PRO A 152 25.13 -3.16 11.62
CA PRO A 152 25.62 -1.86 12.03
C PRO A 152 24.59 -1.16 12.93
N GLY A 153 25.07 -0.28 13.81
CA GLY A 153 24.19 0.50 14.67
C GLY A 153 23.19 1.33 13.86
N TYR A 154 21.97 1.47 14.39
CA TYR A 154 20.88 2.18 13.70
C TYR A 154 21.28 3.57 13.19
N THR A 155 22.00 4.35 14.00
CA THR A 155 22.44 5.70 13.62
C THR A 155 23.37 5.68 12.40
N THR A 156 24.18 4.63 12.25
CA THR A 156 25.02 4.45 11.07
C THR A 156 24.17 4.15 9.84
N LEU A 157 23.18 3.26 9.96
CA LEU A 157 22.27 2.94 8.86
C LEU A 157 21.38 4.13 8.46
N ASP A 158 20.85 4.91 9.41
CA ASP A 158 20.05 6.11 9.12
C ASP A 158 20.88 7.19 8.45
N ALA A 159 22.15 7.38 8.87
CA ALA A 159 23.07 8.31 8.23
C ALA A 159 23.39 7.89 6.78
N MET A 160 23.74 6.62 6.57
CA MET A 160 24.00 6.07 5.23
C MET A 160 22.77 6.18 4.31
N ALA A 161 21.59 5.84 4.84
CA ALA A 161 20.34 5.98 4.09
C ALA A 161 20.03 7.44 3.74
N ALA A 162 20.34 8.38 4.63
CA ALA A 162 20.15 9.80 4.37
C ALA A 162 21.12 10.33 3.29
N GLU A 163 22.39 9.94 3.35
CA GLU A 163 23.44 10.35 2.42
C GLU A 163 23.21 9.81 1.01
N ILE A 164 23.06 8.49 0.86
CA ILE A 164 22.80 7.85 -0.44
C ILE A 164 21.52 8.37 -1.06
N ARG A 165 20.47 8.56 -0.24
CA ARG A 165 19.21 9.11 -0.74
C ARG A 165 19.37 10.56 -1.21
N LYS A 166 20.21 11.36 -0.55
CA LYS A 166 20.46 12.74 -0.97
C LYS A 166 21.13 12.75 -2.34
N GLU A 167 22.20 11.98 -2.51
CA GLU A 167 22.95 11.86 -3.77
C GLU A 167 22.05 11.42 -4.93
N VAL A 168 21.35 10.29 -4.79
CA VAL A 168 20.48 9.78 -5.86
C VAL A 168 19.32 10.74 -6.15
N ASN A 169 18.81 11.47 -5.16
CA ASN A 169 17.77 12.46 -5.39
C ASN A 169 18.29 13.69 -6.13
N GLU A 170 19.53 14.11 -5.85
CA GLU A 170 20.20 15.17 -6.60
C GLU A 170 20.34 14.78 -8.07
N ASP A 171 20.77 13.55 -8.37
CA ASP A 171 20.81 13.02 -9.75
C ASP A 171 19.44 13.03 -10.44
N PHE A 172 18.38 12.61 -9.74
CA PHE A 172 17.02 12.69 -10.27
C PHE A 172 16.61 14.13 -10.57
N PHE A 173 16.91 15.07 -9.67
CA PHE A 173 16.55 16.47 -9.88
C PHE A 173 17.30 17.06 -11.07
N GLU A 174 18.59 16.79 -11.20
CA GLU A 174 19.40 17.22 -12.34
C GLU A 174 18.88 16.63 -13.65
N ARG A 175 18.59 15.32 -13.67
CA ARG A 175 18.03 14.66 -14.86
C ARG A 175 16.68 15.24 -15.26
N ILE A 176 15.80 15.56 -14.32
CA ILE A 176 14.51 16.20 -14.59
C ILE A 176 14.71 17.60 -15.19
N VAL A 177 15.59 18.41 -14.61
CA VAL A 177 15.84 19.78 -15.06
C VAL A 177 16.57 19.83 -16.41
N SER A 178 17.48 18.89 -16.68
CA SER A 178 18.20 18.79 -17.96
C SER A 178 17.29 18.60 -19.18
N ARG A 179 16.04 18.16 -18.97
CA ARG A 179 15.03 17.95 -20.02
C ARG A 179 14.13 19.16 -20.25
N MET A 180 14.26 20.19 -19.42
CA MET A 180 13.52 21.42 -19.51
C MET A 180 14.36 22.50 -20.20
N ASP A 181 13.74 23.24 -21.11
CA ASP A 181 14.36 24.46 -21.60
C ASP A 181 14.26 25.62 -20.58
N GLU A 182 14.98 26.71 -20.80
CA GLU A 182 14.98 27.87 -19.90
C GLU A 182 13.59 28.51 -19.75
N VAL A 183 12.75 28.43 -20.79
CA VAL A 183 11.40 29.00 -20.79
C VAL A 183 10.47 28.17 -19.92
N GLU A 184 10.56 26.84 -20.00
CA GLU A 184 9.84 25.88 -19.17
C GLU A 184 10.25 26.03 -17.70
N GLN A 185 11.55 26.15 -17.42
CA GLN A 185 12.05 26.40 -16.06
C GLN A 185 11.53 27.73 -15.51
N ALA A 186 11.64 28.82 -16.28
CA ALA A 186 11.15 30.13 -15.88
C ALA A 186 9.62 30.13 -15.66
N ARG A 187 8.87 29.39 -16.47
CA ARG A 187 7.42 29.22 -16.32
C ARG A 187 7.06 28.53 -15.01
N LEU A 188 7.75 27.44 -14.66
CA LEU A 188 7.55 26.74 -13.37
C LEU A 188 7.91 27.64 -12.20
N LEU A 189 9.06 28.31 -12.24
CA LEU A 189 9.48 29.24 -11.18
C LEU A 189 8.52 30.42 -11.04
N GLY A 190 7.92 30.87 -12.14
CA GLY A 190 6.88 31.90 -12.16
C GLY A 190 5.63 31.54 -11.37
N LEU A 191 5.36 30.25 -11.12
CA LEU A 191 4.22 29.79 -10.32
C LEU A 191 4.33 30.22 -8.85
N LEU A 192 5.55 30.43 -8.35
CA LEU A 192 5.83 30.83 -6.98
C LEU A 192 5.65 32.33 -6.75
N ARG A 193 5.45 33.13 -7.81
CA ARG A 193 5.21 34.57 -7.65
C ARG A 193 3.86 34.79 -6.98
N VAL A 194 3.88 35.51 -5.87
CA VAL A 194 2.69 35.88 -5.09
C VAL A 194 2.20 37.23 -5.60
N PRO A 195 0.98 37.35 -6.17
CA PRO A 195 0.39 38.64 -6.46
C PRO A 195 0.01 39.37 -5.17
N VAL A 196 0.04 40.70 -5.18
CA VAL A 196 -0.29 41.53 -4.01
C VAL A 196 -1.70 41.18 -3.50
N GLY A 197 -1.80 40.71 -2.25
CA GLY A 197 -3.06 40.35 -1.60
C GLY A 197 -3.66 39.00 -2.00
N GLY A 198 -2.95 38.17 -2.76
CA GLY A 198 -3.46 36.89 -3.28
C GLY A 198 -2.64 35.66 -2.89
N ARG A 199 -3.06 34.49 -3.38
CA ARG A 199 -2.30 33.24 -3.29
C ARG A 199 -1.45 33.03 -4.55
N SER A 200 -0.35 32.32 -4.43
CA SER A 200 0.48 31.96 -5.58
C SER A 200 -0.26 30.97 -6.49
N ARG A 201 0.08 30.92 -7.78
CA ARG A 201 -0.43 29.87 -8.70
C ARG A 201 -0.03 28.47 -8.21
N PHE A 202 1.09 28.37 -7.50
CA PHE A 202 1.51 27.16 -6.81
C PHE A 202 0.54 26.69 -5.71
N ASP A 203 -0.06 27.60 -4.95
CA ASP A 203 -1.10 27.24 -3.96
C ASP A 203 -2.40 26.80 -4.64
N GLU A 204 -2.69 27.32 -5.83
CA GLU A 204 -3.84 26.90 -6.63
C GLU A 204 -3.69 25.46 -7.13
N LEU A 205 -2.48 25.03 -7.49
CA LEU A 205 -2.20 23.62 -7.87
C LEU A 205 -2.55 22.61 -6.78
N LYS A 206 -2.57 23.05 -5.52
CA LYS A 206 -2.83 22.18 -4.38
C LYS A 206 -4.30 22.05 -4.03
N ARG A 207 -5.16 22.93 -4.57
CA ARG A 207 -6.59 22.98 -4.23
C ARG A 207 -7.31 21.72 -4.75
N PRO A 208 -8.19 21.11 -3.94
CA PRO A 208 -9.02 20.00 -4.39
C PRO A 208 -10.14 20.47 -5.33
N ALA A 209 -10.68 19.57 -6.15
CA ALA A 209 -11.87 19.86 -6.97
C ALA A 209 -13.12 20.16 -6.13
N LYS A 210 -14.04 20.90 -6.76
CA LYS A 210 -15.38 21.20 -6.23
C LYS A 210 -16.38 20.07 -6.56
N ALA A 211 -17.63 20.22 -6.12
CA ALA A 211 -18.71 19.24 -6.31
C ALA A 211 -19.00 18.89 -7.79
N PRO A 212 -19.52 17.70 -8.13
CA PRO A 212 -19.75 17.26 -9.51
C PRO A 212 -21.03 17.89 -10.13
N THR A 213 -20.93 19.13 -10.64
CA THR A 213 -22.00 19.80 -11.41
C THR A 213 -21.55 20.05 -12.85
N VAL A 214 -22.47 20.34 -13.78
CA VAL A 214 -22.11 20.66 -15.18
C VAL A 214 -21.26 21.94 -15.27
N SER A 215 -21.56 22.95 -14.44
CA SER A 215 -20.73 24.16 -14.33
C SER A 215 -19.32 23.80 -13.85
N HIS A 216 -19.23 23.03 -12.76
CA HIS A 216 -17.94 22.63 -12.21
C HIS A 216 -17.16 21.71 -13.16
N LEU A 217 -17.82 20.87 -13.97
CA LEU A 217 -17.17 20.06 -14.99
C LEU A 217 -16.50 20.94 -16.07
N ARG A 218 -17.19 21.99 -16.52
CA ARG A 218 -16.61 22.96 -17.47
C ARG A 218 -15.47 23.77 -16.84
N GLU A 219 -15.65 24.24 -15.61
CA GLU A 219 -14.60 24.93 -14.84
C GLU A 219 -13.36 24.05 -14.66
N HIS A 220 -13.56 22.76 -14.44
CA HIS A 220 -12.50 21.79 -14.22
C HIS A 220 -11.80 21.35 -15.51
N LEU A 221 -12.51 21.25 -16.63
CA LEU A 221 -11.90 21.11 -17.96
C LEU A 221 -11.01 22.32 -18.26
N ALA A 222 -11.52 23.54 -18.07
CA ALA A 222 -10.73 24.75 -18.23
C ALA A 222 -9.53 24.80 -17.27
N HIS A 223 -9.66 24.23 -16.07
CA HIS A 223 -8.53 24.08 -15.15
C HIS A 223 -7.48 23.11 -15.69
N LEU A 224 -7.88 21.93 -16.18
CA LEU A 224 -6.98 20.98 -16.81
C LEU A 224 -6.25 21.61 -18.01
N ASP A 225 -6.95 22.33 -18.88
CA ASP A 225 -6.34 23.04 -20.01
C ASP A 225 -5.27 24.04 -19.55
N ARG A 226 -5.55 24.80 -18.47
CA ARG A 226 -4.55 25.69 -17.86
C ARG A 226 -3.34 24.92 -17.32
N LEU A 227 -3.54 23.73 -16.76
CA LEU A 227 -2.43 22.88 -16.30
C LEU A 227 -1.62 22.34 -17.48
N GLU A 228 -2.28 21.95 -18.58
CA GLU A 228 -1.60 21.45 -19.78
C GLU A 228 -0.67 22.49 -20.39
N LEU A 229 -1.12 23.76 -20.42
CA LEU A 229 -0.33 24.90 -20.89
C LEU A 229 0.94 25.16 -20.06
N LEU A 230 1.07 24.61 -18.85
CA LEU A 230 2.27 24.79 -18.04
C LEU A 230 3.46 23.95 -18.52
N GLY A 231 3.24 22.97 -19.40
CA GLY A 231 4.31 22.23 -20.08
C GLY A 231 4.20 20.71 -19.96
N SER A 232 5.07 20.01 -20.68
CA SER A 232 4.98 18.57 -20.91
C SER A 232 5.64 17.76 -19.79
N THR A 233 4.94 17.61 -18.66
CA THR A 233 5.45 16.86 -17.50
C THR A 233 5.84 15.40 -17.81
N ALA A 234 5.20 14.77 -18.80
CA ALA A 234 5.56 13.44 -19.28
C ALA A 234 6.99 13.38 -19.85
N LYS A 235 7.44 14.43 -20.56
CA LYS A 235 8.80 14.54 -21.09
C LYS A 235 9.80 14.75 -19.95
N TRP A 236 9.51 15.66 -19.04
CA TRP A 236 10.44 16.03 -17.96
C TRP A 236 10.70 14.86 -16.99
N LEU A 237 9.64 14.10 -16.66
CA LEU A 237 9.68 13.00 -15.70
C LEU A 237 9.91 11.63 -16.35
N ASP A 238 10.28 11.57 -17.62
CA ASP A 238 10.51 10.31 -18.32
C ASP A 238 11.56 9.42 -17.60
N GLY A 239 11.28 8.13 -17.41
CA GLY A 239 12.16 7.24 -16.67
C GLY A 239 12.34 7.54 -15.17
N VAL A 240 11.57 8.48 -14.59
CA VAL A 240 11.48 8.66 -13.13
C VAL A 240 10.38 7.73 -12.60
N PRO A 241 10.66 6.83 -11.64
CA PRO A 241 9.64 5.92 -11.14
C PRO A 241 8.45 6.66 -10.51
N PRO A 242 7.20 6.16 -10.69
CA PRO A 242 6.00 6.84 -10.20
C PRO A 242 6.04 7.13 -8.69
N GLY A 243 6.56 6.20 -7.89
CA GLY A 243 6.70 6.38 -6.43
C GLY A 243 7.61 7.56 -6.06
N LYS A 244 8.65 7.84 -6.86
CA LYS A 244 9.54 9.00 -6.70
C LYS A 244 8.80 10.29 -7.05
N VAL A 245 8.06 10.30 -8.14
CA VAL A 245 7.24 11.44 -8.57
C VAL A 245 6.21 11.79 -7.49
N GLU A 246 5.50 10.80 -6.96
CA GLU A 246 4.54 10.97 -5.87
C GLU A 246 5.22 11.52 -4.61
N HIS A 247 6.40 11.00 -4.27
CA HIS A 247 7.15 11.46 -3.11
C HIS A 247 7.60 12.92 -3.26
N PHE A 248 8.19 13.29 -4.39
CA PHE A 248 8.61 14.66 -4.70
C PHE A 248 7.42 15.63 -4.73
N ALA A 249 6.31 15.23 -5.34
CA ALA A 249 5.06 16.01 -5.29
C ALA A 249 4.54 16.16 -3.85
N GLY A 250 4.64 15.11 -3.03
CA GLY A 250 4.31 15.13 -1.61
C GLY A 250 5.16 16.14 -0.82
N GLN A 251 6.48 16.15 -1.04
CA GLN A 251 7.37 17.17 -0.46
C GLN A 251 6.94 18.58 -0.86
N ALA A 252 6.71 18.80 -2.16
CA ALA A 252 6.28 20.10 -2.68
C ALA A 252 4.93 20.56 -2.12
N LYS A 253 4.00 19.62 -1.88
CA LYS A 253 2.67 19.93 -1.36
C LYS A 253 2.72 20.53 0.04
N VAL A 254 3.63 20.07 0.88
CA VAL A 254 3.77 20.53 2.28
C VAL A 254 4.38 21.93 2.37
N LEU A 255 5.32 22.26 1.48
CA LEU A 255 6.05 23.54 1.49
C LEU A 255 5.19 24.69 0.98
N ASP A 256 5.23 25.86 1.60
CA ASP A 256 4.63 27.09 1.04
C ASP A 256 5.53 27.74 -0.04
N ALA A 257 5.06 28.81 -0.69
CA ALA A 257 5.81 29.50 -1.73
C ALA A 257 7.12 30.13 -1.20
N ALA A 258 7.13 30.61 0.05
CA ALA A 258 8.30 31.22 0.68
C ALA A 258 9.35 30.16 1.06
N GLU A 259 8.94 29.01 1.59
CA GLU A 259 9.81 27.87 1.87
C GLU A 259 10.39 27.29 0.59
N MET A 260 9.57 27.14 -0.45
CA MET A 260 10.01 26.68 -1.77
C MET A 260 11.06 27.64 -2.37
N SER A 261 10.98 28.94 -2.08
CA SER A 261 11.96 29.93 -2.51
C SER A 261 13.34 29.80 -1.83
N LYS A 262 13.45 29.06 -0.72
CA LYS A 262 14.72 28.75 -0.04
C LYS A 262 15.41 27.49 -0.58
N VAL A 263 14.67 26.66 -1.32
CA VAL A 263 15.19 25.43 -1.94
C VAL A 263 16.03 25.78 -3.16
N GLY A 264 17.18 25.13 -3.36
CA GLY A 264 18.02 25.32 -4.55
C GLY A 264 17.24 25.15 -5.86
N VAL A 265 17.61 25.91 -6.90
CA VAL A 265 16.81 26.07 -8.13
C VAL A 265 16.53 24.72 -8.81
N VAL A 266 17.54 23.84 -8.92
CA VAL A 266 17.40 22.52 -9.57
C VAL A 266 16.34 21.68 -8.86
N LYS A 267 16.50 21.49 -7.55
CA LYS A 267 15.54 20.76 -6.71
C LYS A 267 14.16 21.40 -6.76
N ARG A 268 14.08 22.73 -6.71
CA ARG A 268 12.83 23.48 -6.77
C ARG A 268 12.06 23.21 -8.07
N CYS A 269 12.72 23.26 -9.22
CA CYS A 269 12.11 22.96 -10.52
C CYS A 269 11.61 21.52 -10.59
N ALA A 270 12.40 20.55 -10.12
CA ALA A 270 12.00 19.16 -10.11
C ALA A 270 10.79 18.87 -9.19
N LEU A 271 10.75 19.50 -8.02
CA LEU A 271 9.61 19.43 -7.09
C LEU A 271 8.34 20.03 -7.70
N LEU A 272 8.46 21.19 -8.37
CA LEU A 272 7.34 21.84 -9.07
C LEU A 272 6.82 21.00 -10.24
N ALA A 273 7.73 20.41 -11.04
CA ALA A 273 7.37 19.53 -12.13
C ALA A 273 6.62 18.28 -11.64
N SER A 274 7.10 17.68 -10.55
CA SER A 274 6.46 16.53 -9.91
C SER A 274 5.06 16.89 -9.36
N LEU A 275 4.94 18.04 -8.70
CA LEU A 275 3.65 18.53 -8.22
C LEU A 275 2.67 18.80 -9.36
N LEU A 276 3.12 19.45 -10.44
CA LEU A 276 2.31 19.71 -11.61
C LEU A 276 1.83 18.41 -12.27
N HIS A 277 2.71 17.41 -12.37
CA HIS A 277 2.34 16.10 -12.89
C HIS A 277 1.21 15.47 -12.05
N MET A 278 1.36 15.43 -10.73
CA MET A 278 0.34 14.91 -9.83
C MET A 278 -0.96 15.75 -9.86
N ALA A 279 -0.86 17.06 -10.07
CA ALA A 279 -2.03 17.92 -10.24
C ALA A 279 -2.78 17.59 -11.55
N LYS A 280 -2.06 17.34 -12.66
CA LYS A 280 -2.66 16.89 -13.93
C LYS A 280 -3.33 15.53 -13.80
N VAL A 281 -2.66 14.55 -13.18
CA VAL A 281 -3.22 13.21 -12.92
C VAL A 281 -4.49 13.33 -12.09
N ARG A 282 -4.43 14.03 -10.94
CA ARG A 282 -5.60 14.25 -10.09
C ARG A 282 -6.73 14.95 -10.83
N ALA A 283 -6.42 15.98 -11.61
CA ALA A 283 -7.44 16.71 -12.35
C ALA A 283 -8.15 15.79 -13.37
N ARG A 284 -7.43 14.90 -14.05
CA ARG A 284 -8.01 13.90 -14.97
C ARG A 284 -8.86 12.88 -14.20
N ASP A 285 -8.39 12.35 -13.08
CA ASP A 285 -9.14 11.39 -12.25
C ASP A 285 -10.44 12.00 -11.68
N GLU A 286 -10.37 13.27 -11.26
CA GLU A 286 -11.52 14.02 -10.78
C GLU A 286 -12.55 14.23 -11.91
N LEU A 287 -12.13 14.53 -13.15
CA LEU A 287 -13.04 14.61 -14.31
C LEU A 287 -13.75 13.28 -14.57
N VAL A 288 -12.99 12.17 -14.60
CA VAL A 288 -13.56 10.83 -14.81
C VAL A 288 -14.58 10.52 -13.70
N THR A 289 -14.24 10.84 -12.45
CA THR A 289 -15.14 10.65 -11.31
C THR A 289 -16.41 11.50 -11.42
N MET A 290 -16.28 12.78 -11.80
CA MET A 290 -17.41 13.68 -11.99
C MET A 290 -18.34 13.19 -13.12
N LEU A 291 -17.77 12.75 -14.23
CA LEU A 291 -18.51 12.18 -15.36
C LEU A 291 -19.27 10.92 -14.95
N CYS A 292 -18.63 9.98 -14.25
CA CYS A 292 -19.27 8.76 -13.75
C CYS A 292 -20.45 9.08 -12.82
N LYS A 293 -20.26 9.99 -11.86
CA LYS A 293 -21.34 10.43 -10.95
C LYS A 293 -22.49 11.09 -11.70
N ARG A 294 -22.18 11.89 -12.72
CA ARG A 294 -23.22 12.54 -13.55
C ARG A 294 -24.00 11.52 -14.37
N MET A 295 -23.33 10.57 -15.02
CA MET A 295 -23.98 9.50 -15.78
C MET A 295 -24.90 8.65 -14.89
N ALA A 296 -24.47 8.34 -13.66
CA ALA A 296 -25.30 7.65 -12.68
C ALA A 296 -26.56 8.45 -12.34
N SER A 297 -26.43 9.77 -12.11
CA SER A 297 -27.58 10.65 -11.83
C SER A 297 -28.56 10.76 -13.00
N VAL A 298 -28.06 10.87 -14.24
CA VAL A 298 -28.90 10.91 -15.44
C VAL A 298 -29.66 9.59 -15.61
N THR A 299 -28.97 8.45 -15.45
CA THR A 299 -29.59 7.13 -15.53
C THR A 299 -30.67 6.94 -14.45
N LYS A 300 -30.40 7.42 -13.23
CA LYS A 300 -31.39 7.37 -12.14
C LYS A 300 -32.65 8.17 -12.48
N LYS A 301 -32.50 9.41 -12.96
CA LYS A 301 -33.63 10.26 -13.38
C LYS A 301 -34.43 9.64 -14.51
N ALA A 302 -33.76 9.10 -15.54
CA ALA A 302 -34.43 8.44 -16.65
C ALA A 302 -35.26 7.22 -16.21
N LYS A 303 -34.78 6.45 -15.24
CA LYS A 303 -35.55 5.34 -14.64
C LYS A 303 -36.76 5.83 -13.85
N GLU A 304 -36.59 6.88 -13.04
CA GLU A 304 -37.69 7.50 -12.29
C GLU A 304 -38.78 8.05 -13.24
N ASP A 305 -38.37 8.72 -14.32
CA ASP A 305 -39.31 9.24 -15.32
C ASP A 305 -40.02 8.13 -16.10
N LEU A 306 -39.31 7.02 -16.41
CA LEU A 306 -39.91 5.83 -17.02
C LEU A 306 -40.95 5.18 -16.11
N GLU A 307 -40.67 5.04 -14.82
CA GLU A 307 -41.64 4.51 -13.85
C GLU A 307 -42.88 5.41 -13.76
N LYS A 308 -42.71 6.74 -13.70
CA LYS A 308 -43.85 7.69 -13.74
C LYS A 308 -44.66 7.59 -15.04
N ILE A 309 -44.02 7.30 -16.17
CA ILE A 309 -44.73 7.07 -17.44
C ILE A 309 -45.53 5.76 -17.37
N ARG A 310 -44.94 4.69 -16.84
CA ARG A 310 -45.61 3.40 -16.66
C ARG A 310 -46.82 3.48 -15.74
N GLU A 311 -46.68 4.17 -14.60
CA GLU A 311 -47.77 4.41 -13.65
C GLU A 311 -48.94 5.16 -14.31
N ARG A 312 -48.65 6.20 -15.10
CA ARG A 312 -49.69 6.94 -15.85
C ARG A 312 -50.40 6.07 -16.87
N HIS A 313 -49.67 5.29 -17.67
CA HIS A 313 -50.28 4.37 -18.63
C HIS A 313 -51.11 3.27 -17.96
N ARG A 314 -50.67 2.79 -16.79
CA ARG A 314 -51.41 1.80 -16.00
C ARG A 314 -52.73 2.40 -15.51
N ALA A 315 -52.70 3.59 -14.91
CA ALA A 315 -53.90 4.29 -14.46
C ALA A 315 -54.89 4.59 -15.59
N GLU A 316 -54.38 4.99 -16.77
CA GLU A 316 -55.21 5.21 -17.96
C GLU A 316 -55.84 3.90 -18.47
N SER A 317 -55.07 2.81 -18.50
CA SER A 317 -55.57 1.48 -18.90
C SER A 317 -56.64 0.98 -17.93
N GLU A 318 -56.42 1.11 -16.62
CA GLU A 318 -57.40 0.76 -15.58
C GLU A 318 -58.69 1.58 -15.73
N ARG A 319 -58.59 2.89 -16.03
CA ARG A 319 -59.75 3.73 -16.31
C ARG A 319 -60.50 3.29 -17.56
N LEU A 320 -59.80 2.98 -18.66
CA LEU A 320 -60.43 2.51 -19.90
C LEU A 320 -61.14 1.17 -19.69
N ILE A 321 -60.53 0.26 -18.94
CA ILE A 321 -61.17 -1.02 -18.56
C ILE A 321 -62.43 -0.77 -17.74
N ALA A 322 -62.40 0.15 -16.77
CA ALA A 322 -63.58 0.51 -15.97
C ALA A 322 -64.71 1.05 -16.85
N VAL A 323 -64.42 2.01 -17.75
CA VAL A 323 -65.41 2.57 -18.68
C VAL A 323 -65.98 1.50 -19.62
N LEU A 324 -65.14 0.60 -20.15
CA LEU A 324 -65.61 -0.53 -20.96
C LEU A 324 -66.51 -1.48 -20.15
N GLY A 325 -66.19 -1.71 -18.88
CA GLY A 325 -67.03 -2.46 -17.95
C GLY A 325 -68.41 -1.80 -17.75
N GLU A 326 -68.45 -0.50 -17.52
CA GLU A 326 -69.70 0.27 -17.40
C GLU A 326 -70.56 0.20 -18.68
N VAL A 327 -69.93 0.33 -19.85
CA VAL A 327 -70.63 0.22 -21.14
C VAL A 327 -71.17 -1.20 -21.35
N LEU A 328 -70.42 -2.24 -20.96
CA LEU A 328 -70.87 -3.62 -21.05
C LEU A 328 -72.05 -3.91 -20.11
N GLU A 329 -72.03 -3.39 -18.88
CA GLU A 329 -73.17 -3.50 -17.96
C GLU A 329 -74.40 -2.75 -18.48
N ALA A 330 -74.23 -1.50 -18.94
CA ALA A 330 -75.32 -0.74 -19.56
C ALA A 330 -75.90 -1.44 -20.81
N ALA A 331 -75.06 -2.11 -21.59
CA ALA A 331 -75.50 -2.90 -22.74
C ALA A 331 -76.26 -4.18 -22.32
N LYS A 332 -75.86 -4.85 -21.22
CA LYS A 332 -76.62 -5.98 -20.67
C LYS A 332 -77.99 -5.54 -20.18
N ASP A 333 -78.06 -4.42 -19.47
CA ASP A 333 -79.32 -3.85 -18.95
C ASP A 333 -80.27 -3.45 -20.08
N ALA A 334 -79.75 -2.85 -21.15
CA ALA A 334 -80.55 -2.43 -22.31
C ALA A 334 -81.08 -3.60 -23.17
N VAL A 335 -80.37 -4.74 -23.17
CA VAL A 335 -80.74 -5.93 -23.97
C VAL A 335 -81.52 -6.96 -23.15
N GLY A 336 -81.66 -6.77 -21.83
CA GLY A 336 -82.44 -7.65 -20.95
C GLY A 336 -81.83 -9.04 -20.82
N PHE A 337 -80.51 -9.13 -20.66
CA PHE A 337 -79.79 -10.41 -20.61
C PHE A 337 -79.45 -10.81 -19.17
N ASP A 338 -80.39 -11.46 -18.49
CA ASP A 338 -80.13 -12.14 -17.21
C ASP A 338 -79.30 -13.39 -17.49
N GLY A 339 -78.02 -13.34 -17.13
CA GLY A 339 -77.03 -14.34 -17.51
C GLY A 339 -77.43 -15.78 -17.16
N GLU A 340 -77.72 -16.58 -18.19
CA GLU A 340 -77.56 -18.02 -18.13
C GLU A 340 -76.25 -18.41 -18.83
N SER A 341 -75.40 -19.09 -18.06
CA SER A 341 -74.08 -19.63 -18.37
C SER A 341 -73.72 -19.78 -19.85
N VAL A 342 -72.73 -19.00 -20.32
CA VAL A 342 -71.96 -19.37 -21.51
C VAL A 342 -71.02 -20.50 -21.12
N THR A 343 -71.50 -21.73 -21.27
CA THR A 343 -70.66 -22.92 -21.30
C THR A 343 -69.85 -22.88 -22.61
N LEU A 344 -68.53 -22.67 -22.50
CA LEU A 344 -67.63 -22.87 -23.64
C LEU A 344 -67.68 -24.35 -24.04
N PRO A 345 -68.00 -24.69 -25.31
CA PRO A 345 -68.18 -26.07 -25.71
C PRO A 345 -66.85 -26.82 -25.66
N HIS A 346 -66.81 -27.84 -24.82
CA HIS A 346 -65.80 -28.88 -24.86
C HIS A 346 -66.00 -29.69 -26.15
N ARG A 347 -65.11 -29.54 -27.14
CA ARG A 347 -65.01 -30.45 -28.28
C ARG A 347 -63.63 -31.10 -28.30
N GLY A 348 -63.60 -32.34 -27.82
CA GLY A 348 -62.46 -33.22 -27.95
C GLY A 348 -62.22 -33.69 -29.39
N ALA A 349 -60.93 -33.90 -29.67
CA ALA A 349 -60.31 -34.77 -30.67
C ALA A 349 -60.49 -34.45 -32.17
N ASN A 350 -59.41 -33.97 -32.81
CA ASN A 350 -58.53 -34.88 -33.56
C ASN A 350 -57.15 -34.26 -33.87
N ARG A 351 -56.09 -35.07 -33.69
CA ARG A 351 -54.70 -34.86 -34.17
C ARG A 351 -54.65 -35.01 -35.71
N PRO A 352 -53.57 -34.66 -36.47
CA PRO A 352 -52.16 -34.85 -36.09
C PRO A 352 -51.11 -33.83 -36.62
N GLY A 353 -49.91 -33.89 -36.05
CA GLY A 353 -48.65 -33.66 -36.78
C GLY A 353 -47.86 -32.38 -36.46
N GLY A 354 -46.55 -32.54 -36.19
CA GLY A 354 -45.53 -31.49 -36.32
C GLY A 354 -45.21 -30.73 -35.03
N ARG A 355 -44.30 -31.24 -34.19
CA ARG A 355 -42.88 -30.82 -34.07
C ARG A 355 -42.62 -29.34 -33.72
N ALA A 356 -41.83 -29.20 -32.66
CA ALA A 356 -40.89 -28.12 -32.32
C ALA A 356 -41.38 -26.94 -31.45
N ARG A 357 -41.34 -27.15 -30.12
CA ARG A 357 -41.00 -26.08 -29.16
C ARG A 357 -39.48 -25.91 -29.13
N ARG A 358 -38.98 -24.69 -29.34
CA ARG A 358 -37.70 -24.21 -28.81
C ARG A 358 -37.99 -23.05 -27.86
N SER A 359 -37.95 -23.32 -26.56
CA SER A 359 -37.67 -22.33 -25.52
C SER A 359 -36.28 -22.64 -24.98
N LEU A 360 -35.35 -21.74 -25.26
CA LEU A 360 -34.02 -21.69 -24.68
C LEU A 360 -34.14 -21.30 -23.19
N SER A 361 -33.73 -22.20 -22.31
CA SER A 361 -33.31 -21.89 -20.94
C SER A 361 -32.06 -22.72 -20.67
N LEU A 362 -30.91 -22.03 -20.65
CA LEU A 362 -29.60 -22.58 -20.32
C LEU A 362 -29.35 -22.33 -18.82
N ALA A 363 -29.47 -23.38 -18.03
CA ALA A 363 -28.87 -23.49 -16.70
C ALA A 363 -27.98 -24.74 -16.72
N GLY A 364 -26.68 -24.53 -16.86
CA GLY A 364 -25.68 -25.58 -16.83
C GLY A 364 -25.05 -25.69 -15.44
N GLN A 365 -25.37 -26.77 -14.72
CA GLN A 365 -24.49 -27.36 -13.72
C GLN A 365 -24.53 -28.87 -13.91
N SER A 366 -23.36 -29.48 -14.06
CA SER A 366 -23.17 -30.93 -14.13
C SER A 366 -22.16 -31.33 -13.06
N PRO A 367 -22.39 -32.46 -12.38
CA PRO A 367 -21.32 -33.25 -11.82
C PRO A 367 -21.31 -34.69 -12.35
N SER A 368 -20.16 -35.34 -12.14
CA SER A 368 -19.95 -36.78 -11.95
C SER A 368 -19.28 -37.59 -13.09
N THR A 369 -17.97 -37.79 -12.91
CA THR A 369 -17.25 -39.08 -12.83
C THR A 369 -17.59 -40.23 -13.81
N ALA A 370 -16.57 -40.75 -14.53
CA ALA A 370 -15.77 -41.92 -14.08
C ALA A 370 -15.11 -42.71 -15.24
N ARG A 371 -13.80 -42.99 -15.07
CA ARG A 371 -13.04 -44.20 -15.48
C ARG A 371 -12.83 -44.43 -17.00
N ARG A 372 -11.72 -44.99 -17.51
CA ARG A 372 -10.58 -45.73 -16.91
C ARG A 372 -9.42 -45.77 -17.93
N ALA A 373 -8.19 -45.61 -17.43
CA ALA A 373 -6.95 -46.36 -17.70
C ALA A 373 -6.56 -46.77 -19.14
N THR A 374 -5.36 -46.35 -19.55
CA THR A 374 -4.09 -47.14 -19.67
C THR A 374 -3.08 -46.25 -20.42
N ALA A 375 -1.97 -45.81 -19.80
CA ALA A 375 -0.71 -46.50 -19.55
C ALA A 375 0.23 -46.52 -20.77
N GLU A 376 1.33 -45.77 -20.59
CA GLU A 376 2.71 -46.04 -21.04
C GLU A 376 3.34 -45.35 -22.28
N PRO A 377 4.67 -45.14 -22.22
CA PRO A 377 5.36 -43.98 -22.79
C PRO A 377 6.39 -44.35 -23.88
N GLY A 378 6.98 -43.35 -24.53
CA GLY A 378 8.35 -43.51 -25.05
C GLY A 378 8.67 -42.83 -26.38
N ALA A 379 9.67 -41.94 -26.28
CA ALA A 379 10.71 -41.64 -27.26
C ALA A 379 10.38 -40.81 -28.52
N GLY A 380 11.06 -39.67 -28.58
CA GLY A 380 11.20 -38.75 -29.72
C GLY A 380 11.98 -37.53 -29.27
#